data_AF-A0A9N7LQC0-F1
#
_entry.id   AF-A0A9N7LQC0-F1
#
_cell.length_a   1.000
_cell.length_b   1.000
_cell.length_c   1.000
_cell.angle_alpha   90.00
_cell.angle_beta   90.00
_cell.angle_gamma   90.00
#
_symmetry.space_group_name_H-M   'P 1'
#
loop_
_entity.id
_entity.type
_entity.pdbx_description
1 polymer ?
#
loop_
_entity_poly.entity_id
_entity_poly.type
_entity_poly.pdbx_seq_one_letter_code
_entity_poly.pdbx_strand_id
1 'polypeptide(L)'
;MRSRYAGLPFATTTAEIAAALEDVSIPTLLLSLVHITGDARFIRDFKPMGLFLNEVQGFMSEDDKARARTEALAVISEYRDQGCPEPKPLSGELIREMLDWAACEHVPDDYLPLLAEEMDLEGLDPRRPVALPSESAAELPVIVIGCGESGILAGIRLEQANIAFTIVEKNAGPGGTWWENRQGSGVVD
;
A
#
# COMPACT_ATOMS: atom_id res chain seq x y z
N MET A 1 12.39 7.41 13.85
CA MET A 1 10.93 7.39 14.08
C MET A 1 10.37 6.49 13.01
N ARG A 2 9.54 5.49 13.34
CA ARG A 2 8.97 4.56 12.36
C ARG A 2 7.95 5.29 11.50
N SER A 3 7.81 4.98 10.20
CA SER A 3 6.77 5.58 9.37
C SER A 3 5.40 5.41 10.04
N ARG A 4 4.54 6.45 9.96
CA ARG A 4 3.16 6.37 10.48
C ARG A 4 2.33 5.31 9.75
N TYR A 5 2.76 4.92 8.56
CA TYR A 5 2.15 3.88 7.74
C TYR A 5 2.79 2.50 7.97
N ALA A 6 3.88 2.43 8.74
CA ALA A 6 4.46 1.14 9.09
C ALA A 6 3.50 0.41 10.02
N GLY A 7 3.20 -0.85 9.68
CA GLY A 7 2.44 -1.74 10.55
C GLY A 7 3.12 -1.96 11.90
N LEU A 8 2.37 -2.52 12.85
CA LEU A 8 2.95 -2.96 14.12
C LEU A 8 3.92 -4.12 13.88
N PRO A 9 4.99 -4.27 14.69
CA PRO A 9 5.79 -5.49 14.67
C PRO A 9 4.88 -6.70 14.88
N PHE A 10 5.16 -7.79 14.18
CA PHE A 10 4.42 -9.05 14.32
C PHE A 10 5.29 -10.11 14.98
N ALA A 11 4.64 -11.08 15.61
CA ALA A 11 5.28 -12.24 16.25
C ALA A 11 4.76 -13.57 15.66
N THR A 12 4.13 -13.51 14.49
CA THR A 12 3.56 -14.64 13.75
C THR A 12 4.61 -15.75 13.58
N THR A 13 4.22 -16.99 13.85
CA THR A 13 5.16 -18.11 13.79
C THR A 13 5.62 -18.37 12.35
N THR A 14 6.80 -18.97 12.16
CA THR A 14 7.30 -19.30 10.81
C THR A 14 6.34 -20.23 10.06
N ALA A 15 5.63 -21.14 10.75
CA ALA A 15 4.63 -21.99 10.12
C ALA A 15 3.40 -21.20 9.62
N GLU A 16 2.93 -20.23 10.39
CA GLU A 16 1.82 -19.35 9.98
C GLU A 16 2.23 -18.41 8.84
N ILE A 17 3.48 -17.91 8.83
CA ILE A 17 4.01 -17.14 7.70
C ILE A 17 4.04 -18.01 6.44
N ALA A 18 4.53 -19.26 6.55
CA ALA A 18 4.56 -20.18 5.42
C ALA A 18 3.16 -20.45 4.87
N ALA A 19 2.16 -20.65 5.74
CA ALA A 19 0.77 -20.81 5.32
C ALA A 19 0.24 -19.56 4.61
N ALA A 20 0.50 -18.36 5.15
CA ALA A 20 0.06 -17.11 4.54
C ALA A 20 0.68 -16.86 3.16
N LEU A 21 1.92 -17.31 2.93
CA LEU A 21 2.61 -17.16 1.63
C LEU A 21 1.96 -17.95 0.49
N GLU A 22 1.09 -18.91 0.77
CA GLU A 22 0.35 -19.62 -0.27
C GLU A 22 -0.71 -18.73 -0.94
N ASP A 23 -1.27 -17.78 -0.18
CA ASP A 23 -2.43 -16.96 -0.61
C ASP A 23 -2.05 -15.60 -1.21
N VAL A 24 -0.75 -15.25 -1.27
CA VAL A 24 -0.31 -13.91 -1.73
C VAL A 24 -0.02 -13.87 -3.24
N SER A 25 -0.10 -12.66 -3.81
CA SER A 25 0.44 -12.37 -5.14
C SER A 25 1.96 -12.44 -5.13
N ILE A 26 2.55 -13.31 -5.95
CA ILE A 26 4.00 -13.46 -6.05
C ILE A 26 4.68 -12.20 -6.60
N PRO A 27 4.15 -11.50 -7.63
CA PRO A 27 4.70 -10.21 -8.04
C PRO A 27 4.79 -9.18 -6.91
N THR A 28 3.72 -8.99 -6.14
CA THR A 28 3.70 -8.06 -5.01
C THR A 28 4.64 -8.52 -3.88
N LEU A 29 4.73 -9.82 -3.64
CA LEU A 29 5.65 -10.40 -2.67
C LEU A 29 7.10 -10.05 -3.03
N LEU A 30 7.52 -10.28 -4.27
CA LEU A 30 8.89 -10.00 -4.72
C LEU A 30 9.26 -8.52 -4.57
N LEU A 31 8.37 -7.60 -4.95
CA LEU A 31 8.56 -6.16 -4.73
C LEU A 31 8.68 -5.82 -3.24
N SER A 32 7.89 -6.47 -2.39
CA SER A 32 7.97 -6.31 -0.94
C SER A 32 9.31 -6.80 -0.38
N LEU A 33 9.86 -7.91 -0.92
CA LEU A 33 11.19 -8.40 -0.54
C LEU A 33 12.29 -7.41 -0.93
N VAL A 34 12.20 -6.74 -2.09
CA VAL A 34 13.12 -5.65 -2.45
C VAL A 34 13.04 -4.53 -1.43
N HIS A 35 11.84 -4.10 -1.02
CA HIS A 35 11.70 -3.07 0.03
C HIS A 35 12.31 -3.51 1.36
N ILE A 36 12.05 -4.74 1.82
CA ILE A 36 12.55 -5.25 3.11
C ILE A 36 14.08 -5.34 3.12
N THR A 37 14.67 -5.82 2.01
CA THR A 37 16.10 -6.19 1.97
C THR A 37 16.99 -5.15 1.31
N GLY A 38 16.44 -4.33 0.42
CA GLY A 38 17.19 -3.51 -0.52
C GLY A 38 17.83 -4.30 -1.68
N ASP A 39 17.53 -5.60 -1.81
CA ASP A 39 18.17 -6.49 -2.77
C ASP A 39 17.37 -6.59 -4.07
N ALA A 40 17.91 -6.00 -5.14
CA ALA A 40 17.29 -5.99 -6.46
C ALA A 40 17.23 -7.37 -7.13
N ARG A 41 17.90 -8.40 -6.60
CA ARG A 41 17.86 -9.75 -7.19
C ARG A 41 16.43 -10.30 -7.32
N PHE A 42 15.52 -9.93 -6.40
CA PHE A 42 14.13 -10.39 -6.45
C PHE A 42 13.35 -9.94 -7.69
N ILE A 43 13.79 -8.88 -8.38
CA ILE A 43 13.21 -8.42 -9.65
C ILE A 43 14.11 -8.70 -10.86
N ARG A 44 15.33 -9.19 -10.64
CA ARG A 44 16.29 -9.52 -11.71
C ARG A 44 16.38 -11.02 -11.99
N ASP A 45 16.17 -11.84 -10.96
CA ASP A 45 16.18 -13.32 -11.04
C ASP A 45 14.79 -13.90 -11.32
N PHE A 46 13.75 -13.07 -11.14
CA PHE A 46 12.35 -13.40 -11.40
C PHE A 46 11.77 -12.44 -12.42
N LYS A 47 10.86 -12.93 -13.26
CA LYS A 47 10.24 -12.11 -14.29
C LYS A 47 8.76 -12.49 -14.49
N PRO A 48 7.80 -11.58 -14.22
CA PRO A 48 6.43 -11.77 -14.62
C PRO A 48 6.34 -11.69 -16.15
N MET A 49 5.43 -12.45 -16.73
CA MET A 49 5.24 -12.51 -18.19
C MET A 49 4.15 -11.56 -18.68
N GLY A 50 3.36 -10.97 -17.79
CA GLY A 50 2.35 -9.97 -18.14
C GLY A 50 1.43 -9.62 -16.98
N LEU A 51 0.61 -8.61 -17.20
CA LEU A 51 -0.44 -8.15 -16.30
C LEU A 51 -1.79 -8.21 -17.05
N PHE A 52 -2.76 -8.90 -16.47
CA PHE A 52 -4.11 -9.01 -17.05
C PHE A 52 -5.15 -8.99 -15.93
N LEU A 53 -6.36 -8.54 -16.25
CA LEU A 53 -7.46 -8.51 -15.28
C LEU A 53 -7.70 -9.91 -14.71
N ASN A 54 -7.74 -10.01 -13.38
CA ASN A 54 -7.87 -11.26 -12.60
C ASN A 54 -6.67 -12.23 -12.68
N GLU A 55 -5.59 -11.88 -13.37
CA GLU A 55 -4.32 -12.61 -13.31
C GLU A 55 -3.39 -11.94 -12.28
N VAL A 56 -3.35 -12.50 -11.08
CA VAL A 56 -2.64 -11.91 -9.93
C VAL A 56 -1.25 -12.51 -9.70
N GLN A 57 -0.86 -13.54 -10.46
CA GLN A 57 0.40 -14.27 -10.31
C GLN A 57 1.42 -13.94 -11.41
N GLY A 58 1.12 -12.96 -12.27
CA GLY A 58 2.02 -12.48 -13.32
C GLY A 58 2.36 -13.53 -14.38
N PHE A 59 1.50 -14.56 -14.55
CA PHE A 59 1.76 -15.71 -15.42
C PHE A 59 3.09 -16.44 -15.13
N MET A 60 3.61 -16.35 -13.91
CA MET A 60 4.89 -16.97 -13.54
C MET A 60 4.78 -18.51 -13.50
N SER A 61 5.91 -19.20 -13.68
CA SER A 61 5.96 -20.66 -13.56
C SER A 61 5.74 -21.12 -12.12
N GLU A 62 5.18 -22.31 -11.91
CA GLU A 62 5.02 -22.87 -10.55
C GLU A 62 6.36 -23.03 -9.82
N ASP A 63 7.43 -23.35 -10.55
CA ASP A 63 8.79 -23.45 -9.99
C ASP A 63 9.27 -22.09 -9.48
N ASP A 64 9.04 -21.00 -10.24
CA ASP A 64 9.38 -19.64 -9.79
C ASP A 64 8.54 -19.21 -8.59
N LYS A 65 7.24 -19.52 -8.57
CA LYS A 65 6.38 -19.22 -7.42
C LYS A 65 6.85 -19.95 -6.17
N ALA A 66 7.17 -21.25 -6.27
CA ALA A 66 7.68 -22.04 -5.17
C ALA A 66 9.04 -21.52 -4.66
N ARG A 67 9.94 -21.14 -5.57
CA ARG A 67 11.22 -20.52 -5.24
C ARG A 67 11.03 -19.19 -4.52
N ALA A 68 10.17 -18.31 -5.03
CA ALA A 68 9.86 -17.02 -4.42
C ALA A 68 9.31 -17.17 -2.99
N ARG A 69 8.37 -18.11 -2.76
CA ARG A 69 7.84 -18.39 -1.41
C ARG A 69 8.91 -18.90 -0.46
N THR A 70 9.79 -19.77 -0.93
CA THR A 70 10.90 -20.31 -0.13
C THR A 70 11.84 -19.20 0.33
N GLU A 71 12.24 -18.32 -0.60
CA GLU A 71 13.11 -17.18 -0.27
C GLU A 71 12.40 -16.15 0.62
N ALA A 72 11.13 -15.88 0.36
CA ALA A 72 10.31 -14.98 1.17
C ALA A 72 10.20 -15.45 2.62
N LEU A 73 9.97 -16.75 2.85
CA LEU A 73 9.85 -17.30 4.20
C LEU A 73 11.09 -17.02 5.04
N ALA A 74 12.29 -17.17 4.44
CA ALA A 74 13.55 -16.87 5.10
C ALA A 74 13.65 -15.37 5.44
N VAL A 75 13.44 -14.50 4.44
CA VAL A 75 13.53 -13.04 4.60
C VAL A 75 12.54 -12.51 5.64
N ILE A 76 11.27 -12.92 5.56
CA ILE A 76 10.22 -12.42 6.45
C ILE A 76 10.41 -12.95 7.88
N SER A 77 10.87 -14.21 8.03
CA SER A 77 11.21 -14.75 9.35
C SER A 77 12.37 -13.98 9.97
N GLU A 78 13.43 -13.69 9.21
CA GLU A 78 14.56 -12.90 9.69
C GLU A 78 14.12 -11.46 10.04
N TYR A 79 13.33 -10.82 9.17
CA TYR A 79 12.78 -9.49 9.41
C TYR A 79 11.98 -9.43 10.73
N ARG A 80 11.13 -10.43 10.97
CA ARG A 80 10.39 -10.59 12.22
C ARG A 80 11.31 -10.77 13.41
N ASP A 81 12.30 -11.66 13.31
CA ASP A 81 13.21 -12.01 14.41
C ASP A 81 14.13 -10.84 14.80
N GLN A 82 14.37 -9.92 13.87
CA GLN A 82 15.04 -8.62 14.13
C GLN A 82 14.11 -7.56 14.74
N GLY A 83 12.84 -7.87 15.00
CA GLY A 83 11.86 -6.96 15.59
C GLY A 83 11.18 -6.05 14.59
N CYS A 84 11.12 -6.43 13.31
CA CYS A 84 10.54 -5.65 12.22
C CYS A 84 11.14 -4.25 12.10
N PRO A 85 12.46 -4.11 11.86
CA PRO A 85 13.09 -2.80 11.71
C PRO A 85 12.43 -2.00 10.58
N GLU A 86 12.58 -0.68 10.59
CA GLU A 86 12.13 0.13 9.45
C GLU A 86 12.98 -0.20 8.22
N PRO A 87 12.38 -0.53 7.07
CA PRO A 87 13.13 -0.72 5.84
C PRO A 87 13.90 0.54 5.45
N LYS A 88 15.08 0.36 4.85
CA LYS A 88 15.85 1.51 4.35
C LYS A 88 15.18 2.07 3.10
N PRO A 89 15.17 3.40 2.90
CA PRO A 89 14.72 3.98 1.64
C PRO A 89 15.48 3.39 0.45
N LEU A 90 14.76 3.08 -0.62
CA LEU A 90 15.34 2.63 -1.88
C LEU A 90 15.74 3.86 -2.73
N SER A 91 16.67 3.66 -3.67
CA SER A 91 16.99 4.72 -4.63
C SER A 91 15.85 4.92 -5.63
N GLY A 92 15.70 6.14 -6.16
CA GLY A 92 14.72 6.42 -7.22
C GLY A 92 14.94 5.60 -8.48
N GLU A 93 16.20 5.24 -8.77
CA GLU A 93 16.54 4.33 -9.88
C GLU A 93 15.99 2.92 -9.67
N LEU A 94 16.14 2.37 -8.45
CA LEU A 94 15.61 1.04 -8.14
C LEU A 94 14.08 1.05 -8.10
N ILE A 95 13.46 2.12 -7.59
CA ILE A 95 12.00 2.28 -7.63
C ILE A 95 11.51 2.31 -9.08
N ARG A 96 12.21 3.01 -9.99
CA ARG A 96 11.87 3.00 -11.42
C ARG A 96 11.98 1.60 -12.03
N GLU A 97 13.05 0.86 -11.70
CA GLU A 97 13.20 -0.54 -12.16
C GLU A 97 12.05 -1.42 -11.65
N MET A 98 11.63 -1.23 -10.40
CA MET A 98 10.48 -1.92 -9.81
C MET A 98 9.16 -1.59 -10.51
N LEU A 99 8.95 -0.34 -10.91
CA LEU A 99 7.77 0.10 -11.64
C LEU A 99 7.71 -0.54 -13.04
N ASP A 100 8.81 -0.50 -13.78
CA ASP A 100 8.91 -1.15 -15.09
C ASP A 100 8.69 -2.66 -14.98
N TRP A 101 9.26 -3.28 -13.94
CA TRP A 101 9.07 -4.70 -13.66
C TRP A 101 7.61 -5.05 -13.35
N ALA A 102 6.94 -4.24 -12.52
CA ALA A 102 5.54 -4.45 -12.16
C ALA A 102 4.60 -4.27 -13.37
N ALA A 103 4.88 -3.29 -14.23
CA ALA A 103 4.13 -3.03 -15.45
C ALA A 103 4.41 -4.05 -16.55
N CYS A 104 5.47 -4.87 -16.42
CA CYS A 104 5.99 -5.73 -17.48
C CYS A 104 6.43 -4.98 -18.74
N GLU A 105 6.59 -3.65 -18.65
CA GLU A 105 6.98 -2.76 -19.72
C GLU A 105 7.56 -1.47 -19.15
N HIS A 106 8.15 -0.63 -20.00
CA HIS A 106 8.68 0.65 -19.55
C HIS A 106 7.54 1.61 -19.19
N VAL A 107 7.53 2.08 -17.94
CA VAL A 107 6.64 3.13 -17.45
C VAL A 107 7.20 4.48 -17.91
N PRO A 108 6.46 5.26 -18.72
CA PRO A 108 6.95 6.53 -19.21
C PRO A 108 7.27 7.52 -18.08
N ASP A 109 8.33 8.29 -18.25
CA ASP A 109 8.85 9.24 -17.24
C ASP A 109 7.80 10.24 -16.72
N ASP A 110 6.82 10.60 -17.55
CA ASP A 110 5.74 11.53 -17.18
C ASP A 110 4.79 10.96 -16.11
N TYR A 111 4.76 9.65 -15.89
CA TYR A 111 4.00 9.02 -14.80
C TYR A 111 4.74 9.03 -13.47
N LEU A 112 6.05 9.23 -13.46
CA LEU A 112 6.85 9.12 -12.25
C LEU A 112 6.50 10.17 -11.18
N PRO A 113 6.21 11.44 -11.51
CA PRO A 113 5.74 12.40 -10.51
C PRO A 113 4.43 11.95 -9.85
N LEU A 114 3.49 11.41 -10.64
CA LEU A 114 2.23 10.89 -10.14
C LEU A 114 2.47 9.70 -9.20
N LEU A 115 3.26 8.72 -9.63
CA LEU A 115 3.54 7.51 -8.83
C LEU A 115 4.30 7.85 -7.54
N ALA A 116 5.29 8.75 -7.61
CA ALA A 116 5.99 9.23 -6.43
C ALA A 116 5.05 9.94 -5.45
N GLU A 117 4.09 10.71 -5.95
CA GLU A 117 3.06 11.36 -5.14
C GLU A 117 2.10 10.36 -4.51
N GLU A 118 1.61 9.36 -5.27
CA GLU A 118 0.67 8.34 -4.76
C GLU A 118 1.31 7.42 -3.73
N MET A 119 2.58 7.04 -3.92
CA MET A 119 3.25 6.07 -3.05
C MET A 119 3.73 6.68 -1.72
N ASP A 120 3.93 8.01 -1.64
CA ASP A 120 4.41 8.75 -0.45
C ASP A 120 5.56 8.03 0.29
N LEU A 121 6.55 7.52 -0.47
CA LEU A 121 7.64 6.70 0.08
C LEU A 121 8.52 7.43 1.10
N GLU A 122 8.50 8.75 1.08
CA GLU A 122 9.19 9.62 2.03
C GLU A 122 8.35 9.96 3.27
N GLY A 123 7.06 9.59 3.29
CA GLY A 123 6.14 9.83 4.40
C GLY A 123 5.83 11.32 4.63
N LEU A 124 5.87 12.12 3.58
CA LEU A 124 5.70 13.58 3.62
C LEU A 124 4.24 14.01 3.49
N ASP A 125 3.36 13.12 3.01
CA ASP A 125 1.97 13.42 2.69
C ASP A 125 1.86 14.57 1.68
N PRO A 126 2.25 14.35 0.41
CA PRO A 126 2.41 15.43 -0.57
C PRO A 126 1.11 16.19 -0.86
N ARG A 127 -0.06 15.57 -0.60
CA ARG A 127 -1.39 16.17 -0.76
C ARG A 127 -1.94 16.82 0.50
N ARG A 128 -1.12 16.97 1.54
CA ARG A 128 -1.53 17.66 2.75
C ARG A 128 -1.85 19.13 2.43
N PRO A 129 -3.08 19.60 2.73
CA PRO A 129 -3.42 21.00 2.52
C PRO A 129 -2.70 21.89 3.52
N VAL A 130 -2.51 23.15 3.13
CA VAL A 130 -2.04 24.20 4.03
C VAL A 130 -3.20 24.60 4.94
N ALA A 131 -2.95 24.65 6.25
CA ALA A 131 -3.94 25.08 7.22
C ALA A 131 -4.33 26.56 7.04
N LEU A 132 -5.62 26.84 7.01
CA LEU A 132 -6.14 28.21 6.92
C LEU A 132 -6.06 28.92 8.28
N PRO A 133 -5.89 30.25 8.29
CA PRO A 133 -6.07 31.05 9.51
C PRO A 133 -7.47 30.83 10.08
N SER A 134 -7.59 30.78 11.40
CA SER A 134 -8.86 30.46 12.08
C SER A 134 -10.02 31.38 11.70
N GLU A 135 -9.74 32.66 11.44
CA GLU A 135 -10.76 33.63 11.00
C GLU A 135 -11.33 33.25 9.63
N SER A 136 -10.47 32.90 8.67
CA SER A 136 -10.91 32.46 7.33
C SER A 136 -11.61 31.10 7.36
N ALA A 137 -11.13 30.17 8.20
CA ALA A 137 -11.75 28.87 8.35
C ALA A 137 -13.16 28.94 8.96
N ALA A 138 -13.39 29.88 9.89
CA ALA A 138 -14.70 30.07 10.52
C ALA A 138 -15.78 30.56 9.53
N GLU A 139 -15.38 31.14 8.39
CA GLU A 139 -16.28 31.58 7.33
C GLU A 139 -16.69 30.46 6.36
N LEU A 140 -16.14 29.25 6.51
CA LEU A 140 -16.34 28.10 5.62
C LEU A 140 -17.16 26.99 6.30
N PRO A 141 -18.50 27.08 6.30
CA PRO A 141 -19.33 25.97 6.77
C PRO A 141 -19.27 24.80 5.78
N VAL A 142 -18.75 23.65 6.21
CA VAL A 142 -18.63 22.45 5.38
C VAL A 142 -19.46 21.29 5.94
N ILE A 143 -20.25 20.67 5.07
CA ILE A 143 -20.93 19.40 5.34
C ILE A 143 -20.42 18.38 4.33
N VAL A 144 -19.98 17.22 4.83
CA VAL A 144 -19.61 16.06 4.01
C VAL A 144 -20.75 15.05 4.10
N ILE A 145 -21.26 14.60 2.95
CA ILE A 145 -22.36 13.64 2.87
C ILE A 145 -21.77 12.26 2.55
N GLY A 146 -21.93 11.33 3.49
CA GLY A 146 -21.40 9.98 3.43
C GLY A 146 -20.15 9.80 4.30
N CYS A 147 -20.14 8.73 5.09
CA CYS A 147 -19.03 8.28 5.93
C CYS A 147 -18.46 6.94 5.41
N GLY A 148 -18.31 6.86 4.08
CA GLY A 148 -17.45 5.88 3.42
C GLY A 148 -16.00 6.38 3.32
N GLU A 149 -15.16 5.66 2.58
CA GLU A 149 -13.74 5.99 2.40
C GLU A 149 -13.51 7.45 1.99
N SER A 150 -14.15 7.91 0.90
CA SER A 150 -13.97 9.28 0.41
C SER A 150 -14.42 10.34 1.41
N GLY A 151 -15.48 10.08 2.18
CA GLY A 151 -15.99 11.01 3.18
C GLY A 151 -15.06 11.13 4.39
N ILE A 152 -14.50 10.00 4.84
CA ILE A 152 -13.49 9.97 5.89
C ILE A 152 -12.21 10.69 5.44
N LEU A 153 -11.72 10.40 4.23
CA LEU A 153 -10.55 11.08 3.67
C LEU A 153 -10.78 12.59 3.53
N ALA A 154 -11.96 13.01 3.05
CA ALA A 154 -12.32 14.42 2.98
C ALA A 154 -12.30 15.07 4.38
N GLY A 155 -12.85 14.40 5.40
CA GLY A 155 -12.79 14.86 6.78
C GLY A 155 -11.36 15.04 7.29
N ILE A 156 -10.47 14.07 7.03
CA ILE A 156 -9.05 14.17 7.41
C ILE A 156 -8.40 15.39 6.73
N ARG A 157 -8.65 15.62 5.43
CA ARG A 157 -8.08 16.78 4.72
C ARG A 157 -8.64 18.10 5.24
N LEU A 158 -9.93 18.17 5.58
CA LEU A 158 -10.56 19.35 6.17
C LEU A 158 -9.99 19.66 7.56
N GLU A 159 -9.78 18.64 8.39
CA GLU A 159 -9.12 18.78 9.70
C GLU A 159 -7.68 19.29 9.55
N GLN A 160 -6.91 18.70 8.63
CA GLN A 160 -5.55 19.17 8.30
C GLN A 160 -5.53 20.62 7.81
N ALA A 161 -6.58 21.05 7.10
CA ALA A 161 -6.74 22.42 6.60
C ALA A 161 -7.25 23.41 7.66
N ASN A 162 -7.47 22.97 8.91
CA ASN A 162 -8.07 23.76 9.99
C ASN A 162 -9.51 24.22 9.69
N ILE A 163 -10.27 23.48 8.87
CA ILE A 163 -11.65 23.80 8.50
C ILE A 163 -12.60 22.93 9.33
N ALA A 164 -13.54 23.55 10.03
CA ALA A 164 -14.57 22.81 10.77
C ALA A 164 -15.60 22.19 9.80
N PHE A 165 -15.99 20.95 10.03
CA PHE A 165 -16.94 20.24 9.19
C PHE A 165 -17.84 19.30 9.99
N THR A 166 -18.94 18.88 9.38
CA THR A 166 -19.80 17.80 9.88
C THR A 166 -19.93 16.72 8.80
N ILE A 167 -19.68 15.47 9.16
CA ILE A 167 -19.99 14.32 8.30
C ILE A 167 -21.39 13.82 8.65
N VAL A 168 -22.26 13.69 7.65
CA VAL A 168 -23.60 13.11 7.79
C VAL A 168 -23.64 11.79 7.04
N GLU A 169 -24.05 10.72 7.72
CA GLU A 169 -24.18 9.38 7.16
C GLU A 169 -25.60 8.87 7.37
N LYS A 170 -26.13 8.16 6.36
CA LYS A 170 -27.45 7.53 6.41
C LYS A 170 -27.43 6.31 7.34
N ASN A 171 -26.33 5.57 7.34
CA ASN A 171 -26.12 4.37 8.14
C ASN A 171 -25.79 4.69 9.61
N ALA A 172 -25.96 3.68 10.47
CA ALA A 172 -25.65 3.80 11.90
C ALA A 172 -24.13 3.82 12.21
N GLY A 173 -23.28 3.67 11.19
CA GLY A 173 -21.83 3.68 11.35
C GLY A 173 -21.10 3.89 10.02
N PRO A 174 -19.77 4.06 10.08
CA PRO A 174 -18.93 4.26 8.90
C PRO A 174 -18.80 2.99 8.07
N GLY A 175 -18.43 3.15 6.80
CA GLY A 175 -18.08 2.04 5.92
C GLY A 175 -18.58 2.21 4.49
N GLY A 176 -19.58 3.08 4.26
CA GLY A 176 -20.13 3.30 2.91
C GLY A 176 -20.59 2.00 2.26
N THR A 177 -20.03 1.67 1.11
CA THR A 177 -20.31 0.41 0.39
C THR A 177 -20.03 -0.84 1.24
N TRP A 178 -19.00 -0.83 2.08
CA TRP A 178 -18.65 -1.94 2.97
C TRP A 178 -19.69 -2.18 4.08
N TRP A 179 -20.41 -1.14 4.50
CA TRP A 179 -21.48 -1.27 5.49
C TRP A 179 -22.71 -1.98 4.90
N GLU A 180 -23.06 -1.62 3.67
CA GLU A 180 -24.25 -2.09 2.97
C GLU A 180 -24.05 -3.47 2.32
N ASN A 181 -22.85 -3.74 1.79
CA ASN A 181 -22.54 -4.94 1.03
C ASN A 181 -21.88 -6.05 1.88
N ARG A 182 -22.44 -6.34 3.06
CA ARG A 182 -21.95 -7.43 3.95
C ARG A 182 -22.34 -8.84 3.47
N GLN A 183 -22.41 -9.07 2.16
CA GLN A 183 -22.70 -10.40 1.62
C GLN A 183 -21.42 -11.23 1.53
N GLY A 184 -21.15 -12.04 2.57
CA GLY A 184 -20.57 -13.38 2.49
C GLY A 184 -19.12 -13.60 2.00
N SER A 185 -18.53 -12.69 1.24
CA SER A 185 -17.13 -12.76 0.80
C SER A 185 -16.58 -11.36 0.87
N GLY A 186 -15.79 -11.05 1.91
CA GLY A 186 -15.11 -9.75 2.05
C GLY A 186 -13.98 -9.57 1.03
N VAL A 187 -14.26 -9.82 -0.24
CA VAL A 187 -13.33 -9.67 -1.35
C VAL A 187 -13.52 -8.25 -1.88
N VAL A 188 -12.47 -7.45 -1.72
CA VAL A 188 -12.20 -6.35 -2.64
C VAL A 188 -11.73 -7.05 -3.91
N ASP A 189 -12.51 -6.98 -4.99
CA ASP A 189 -12.04 -7.45 -6.31
C ASP A 189 -10.75 -6.70 -6.72
#